data_AF-A0A2D4MYF2-F1
#
_entry.id   AF-A0A2D4MYF2-F1
#
_cell.length_a   1.000
_cell.length_b   1.000
_cell.length_c   1.000
_cell.angle_alpha   90.00
_cell.angle_beta   90.00
_cell.angle_gamma   90.00
#
_symmetry.space_group_name_H-M   'P 1'
#
loop_
_entity.id
_entity.type
_entity.pdbx_description
1 polymer ?
#
loop_
_entity_poly.entity_id
_entity_poly.type
_entity_poly.pdbx_seq_one_letter_code
_entity_poly.pdbx_strand_id
1 'polypeptide(L)'
;MDLHAHVSMAEVIGLLGGRYSETDGIVEVCAAEPCNSLSTGLQCEMDPVSQTQASEILAARGYSIIGWYHSHPAFDPNPSLRDIDTQAKYQSYFSRGGSMFVGMIISPYNRNNPLPYSQL
;
A
#
# COMPACT_ATOMS: atom_id res chain seq x y z
N MET A 1 3.85 6.77 3.44
CA MET A 1 3.07 6.65 2.18
C MET A 1 3.26 7.90 1.34
N ASP A 2 2.83 9.07 1.82
CA ASP A 2 2.88 10.34 1.07
C ASP A 2 4.27 10.67 0.51
N LEU A 3 5.30 10.73 1.37
CA LEU A 3 6.68 10.95 0.94
C LEU A 3 7.14 9.93 -0.12
N HIS A 4 6.83 8.64 0.08
CA HIS A 4 7.23 7.60 -0.87
C HIS A 4 6.56 7.77 -2.24
N ALA A 5 5.28 8.16 -2.25
CA ALA A 5 4.56 8.44 -3.50
C ALA A 5 5.10 9.69 -4.22
N HIS A 6 5.55 10.70 -3.48
CA HIS A 6 6.08 11.93 -4.06
C HIS A 6 7.51 11.79 -4.64
N VAL A 7 8.34 10.86 -4.15
CA VAL A 7 9.73 10.75 -4.62
C VAL A 7 9.91 10.09 -6.00
N SER A 8 8.83 9.61 -6.63
CA SER A 8 8.90 8.88 -7.91
C SER A 8 7.74 9.24 -8.83
N MET A 9 8.04 9.38 -10.13
CA MET A 9 7.04 9.47 -11.20
C MET A 9 6.58 8.11 -11.72
N ALA A 10 7.26 7.03 -11.33
CA ALA A 10 6.79 5.65 -11.48
C ALA A 10 5.99 5.24 -10.24
N GLU A 11 5.09 4.27 -10.40
CA GLU A 11 4.33 3.73 -9.28
C GLU A 11 5.26 3.11 -8.22
N VAL A 12 5.01 3.45 -6.96
CA VAL A 12 5.68 2.85 -5.81
C VAL A 12 4.70 1.96 -5.04
N ILE A 13 5.22 1.04 -4.23
CA ILE A 13 4.41 0.09 -3.46
C ILE A 13 4.99 -0.15 -2.05
N GLY A 14 4.16 -0.54 -1.09
CA GLY A 14 4.62 -0.92 0.24
C GLY A 14 3.56 -1.58 1.12
N LEU A 15 3.96 -2.00 2.31
CA LEU A 15 3.10 -2.66 3.30
C LEU A 15 2.57 -1.68 4.35
N LEU A 16 1.37 -1.98 4.85
CA LEU A 16 0.74 -1.28 5.95
C LEU A 16 0.73 -2.17 7.20
N GLY A 17 1.33 -1.65 8.27
CA GLY A 17 1.34 -2.26 9.59
C GLY A 17 0.36 -1.56 10.53
N GLY A 18 -0.32 -2.34 11.36
CA GLY A 18 -1.33 -1.80 12.23
C GLY A 18 -1.95 -2.81 13.18
N ARG A 19 -3.13 -2.46 13.65
CA ARG A 19 -3.93 -3.24 14.61
C ARG A 19 -5.35 -3.40 14.08
N TYR A 20 -5.99 -4.50 14.47
CA TYR A 20 -7.40 -4.74 14.19
C TYR A 20 -8.11 -5.05 15.50
N SER A 21 -9.17 -4.29 15.79
CA SER A 21 -10.09 -4.55 16.90
C SER A 21 -11.33 -5.23 16.35
N GLU A 22 -11.48 -6.53 16.63
CA GLU A 22 -12.68 -7.30 16.25
C GLU A 22 -13.94 -6.79 16.96
N THR A 23 -13.81 -6.37 18.23
CA THR A 23 -14.94 -5.90 19.04
C THR A 23 -15.52 -4.60 18.50
N ASP A 24 -14.66 -3.70 18.02
CA ASP A 24 -15.08 -2.39 17.52
C ASP A 24 -15.24 -2.38 15.99
N GLY A 25 -14.77 -3.42 15.30
CA GLY A 25 -14.70 -3.46 13.83
C GLY A 25 -13.76 -2.40 13.25
N ILE A 26 -12.70 -2.04 13.98
CA ILE A 26 -11.79 -0.95 13.60
C ILE A 26 -10.43 -1.50 13.16
N VAL A 27 -9.97 -1.04 12.00
CA VAL A 27 -8.58 -1.22 11.54
C VAL A 27 -7.82 0.09 11.73
N GLU A 28 -6.70 0.03 12.43
CA GLU A 28 -5.85 1.17 12.68
C GLU A 28 -4.51 1.02 11.94
N VAL A 29 -4.30 1.83 10.91
CA VAL A 29 -3.02 1.91 10.19
C VAL A 29 -2.03 2.74 11.00
N CYS A 30 -0.98 2.09 11.50
CA CYS A 30 0.00 2.69 12.41
C CYS A 30 1.35 2.97 11.74
N ALA A 31 1.71 2.17 10.74
CA ALA A 31 3.00 2.27 10.07
C ALA A 31 2.86 1.90 8.58
N ALA A 32 3.72 2.48 7.75
CA ALA A 32 3.84 2.13 6.34
C ALA A 32 5.31 1.92 6.01
N GLU A 33 5.65 0.73 5.51
CA GLU A 33 7.01 0.39 5.12
C GLU A 33 7.10 0.33 3.58
N PRO A 34 7.99 1.11 2.96
CA PRO A 34 8.18 1.08 1.52
C PRO A 34 8.83 -0.25 1.10
N CYS A 35 8.39 -0.78 -0.03
CA CYS A 35 9.00 -1.95 -0.65
C CYS A 35 9.59 -1.55 -2.01
N ASN A 36 10.56 -2.32 -2.49
CA ASN A 36 11.05 -2.14 -3.85
C ASN A 36 9.97 -2.62 -4.83
N SER A 37 9.76 -1.87 -5.91
CA SER A 37 8.91 -2.30 -7.00
C SER A 37 9.73 -3.02 -8.08
N LEU A 38 9.25 -4.19 -8.51
CA LEU A 38 9.77 -4.85 -9.71
C LEU A 38 9.03 -4.27 -10.91
N SER A 39 9.63 -3.23 -11.53
CA SER A 39 9.08 -2.62 -12.72
C SER A 39 9.46 -3.41 -13.97
N THR A 40 8.51 -4.15 -14.54
CA THR A 40 8.64 -4.74 -15.88
C THR A 40 8.16 -3.78 -16.98
N GLY A 41 8.05 -2.48 -16.69
CA GLY A 41 7.58 -1.45 -17.62
C GLY A 41 6.05 -1.36 -17.77
N LEU A 42 5.31 -2.36 -17.31
CA LEU A 42 3.83 -2.41 -17.31
C LEU A 42 3.25 -2.61 -15.91
N GLN A 43 4.11 -2.84 -14.91
CA GLN A 43 3.74 -3.53 -13.70
C GLN A 43 4.46 -3.00 -12.48
N CYS A 44 3.71 -2.63 -11.44
CA CYS A 44 4.24 -2.39 -10.10
C CYS A 44 3.91 -3.60 -9.22
N GLU A 45 4.86 -4.52 -9.10
CA GLU A 45 4.76 -5.64 -8.15
C GLU A 45 5.72 -5.41 -7.00
N MET A 46 5.30 -5.85 -5.81
CA MET A 46 6.17 -5.83 -4.64
C MET A 46 7.26 -6.90 -4.80
N ASP A 47 8.52 -6.49 -4.71
CA ASP A 47 9.64 -7.44 -4.67
C ASP A 47 9.52 -8.36 -3.44
N PRO A 48 9.51 -9.70 -3.59
CA PRO A 48 9.31 -10.63 -2.48
C PRO A 48 10.35 -10.52 -1.35
N VAL A 49 11.60 -10.15 -1.69
CA VAL A 49 12.66 -9.98 -0.70
C VAL A 49 12.37 -8.74 0.14
N SER A 50 12.07 -7.61 -0.51
CA SER A 50 11.71 -6.37 0.18
C SER A 50 10.41 -6.50 0.99
N GLN A 51 9.44 -7.27 0.49
CA GLN A 51 8.20 -7.58 1.22
C GLN A 51 8.50 -8.30 2.54
N THR A 52 9.40 -9.28 2.51
CA THR A 52 9.80 -10.05 3.70
C THR A 52 10.49 -9.13 4.71
N GLN A 53 11.41 -8.28 4.25
CA GLN A 53 12.11 -7.32 5.10
C GLN A 53 11.15 -6.30 5.73
N ALA A 54 10.23 -5.73 4.95
CA ALA A 54 9.20 -4.82 5.45
C ALA A 54 8.29 -5.49 6.49
N SER A 55 7.91 -6.75 6.25
CA SER A 55 7.15 -7.57 7.21
C SER A 55 7.90 -7.74 8.53
N GLU A 56 9.19 -8.05 8.49
CA GLU A 56 10.03 -8.20 9.68
C GLU A 56 10.15 -6.89 10.45
N ILE A 57 10.30 -5.75 9.76
CA ILE A 57 10.35 -4.42 10.39
C ILE A 57 9.03 -4.10 11.10
N LEU A 58 7.89 -4.36 10.46
CA LEU A 58 6.57 -4.15 11.05
C LEU A 58 6.36 -5.06 12.27
N ALA A 59 6.72 -6.34 12.15
CA ALA A 59 6.63 -7.30 13.24
C ALA A 59 7.52 -6.92 14.42
N ALA A 60 8.75 -6.44 14.18
CA ALA A 60 9.66 -5.96 15.23
C ALA A 60 9.11 -4.74 16.00
N ARG A 61 8.22 -3.97 15.36
CA ARG A 61 7.47 -2.86 16.01
C ARG A 61 6.17 -3.31 16.66
N GLY A 62 5.84 -4.61 16.62
CA GLY A 62 4.62 -5.18 17.20
C GLY A 62 3.36 -4.96 16.35
N TYR A 63 3.51 -4.71 15.04
CA TYR A 63 2.38 -4.50 14.12
C TYR A 63 2.10 -5.74 13.28
N SER A 64 0.81 -6.01 13.06
CA SER A 64 0.35 -6.96 12.05
C SER A 64 0.29 -6.31 10.69
N ILE A 65 0.53 -7.08 9.63
CA ILE A 65 0.26 -6.61 8.26
C ILE A 65 -1.26 -6.55 8.08
N ILE A 66 -1.78 -5.36 7.84
CA ILE A 66 -3.22 -5.10 7.70
C ILE A 66 -3.57 -4.52 6.33
N GLY A 67 -2.59 -4.38 5.45
CA GLY A 67 -2.82 -3.81 4.14
C GLY A 67 -1.57 -3.58 3.32
N TRP A 68 -1.77 -2.93 2.21
CA TRP A 68 -0.74 -2.49 1.27
C TRP A 68 -1.14 -1.14 0.68
N TYR A 69 -0.16 -0.45 0.13
CA TYR A 69 -0.40 0.77 -0.63
C TYR A 69 0.41 0.81 -1.91
N HIS A 70 -0.09 1.52 -2.91
CA HIS A 70 0.69 1.94 -4.05
C HIS A 70 0.31 3.36 -4.49
N SER A 71 1.07 3.93 -5.42
CA SER A 71 0.78 5.26 -5.96
C SER A 71 0.27 5.21 -7.40
N HIS A 72 -0.68 6.10 -7.74
CA HIS A 72 -0.99 6.51 -9.11
C HIS A 72 -0.47 7.94 -9.32
N PRO A 73 0.79 8.13 -9.75
CA PRO A 73 1.49 9.42 -9.60
C PRO A 73 0.72 10.61 -10.15
N ALA A 74 0.13 10.50 -11.34
CA ALA A 74 -0.51 11.61 -12.05
C ALA A 74 -1.95 11.33 -12.53
N PHE A 75 -2.59 10.28 -12.01
CA PHE A 75 -3.96 9.88 -12.43
C PHE A 75 -4.81 9.43 -11.24
N ASP A 76 -6.10 9.23 -11.47
CA ASP A 76 -7.08 9.03 -10.40
C ASP A 76 -6.78 7.77 -9.55
N PRO A 77 -7.02 7.83 -8.22
CA PRO A 77 -6.78 6.72 -7.29
C PRO A 77 -7.87 5.64 -7.38
N ASN A 78 -8.35 5.35 -8.59
CA ASN A 78 -9.33 4.29 -8.84
C ASN A 78 -8.58 2.97 -9.06
N PRO A 79 -8.99 1.86 -8.43
CA PRO A 79 -8.30 0.58 -8.61
C PRO A 79 -8.47 0.07 -10.04
N SER A 80 -7.37 -0.36 -10.65
CA SER A 80 -7.36 -1.14 -11.87
C SER A 80 -7.81 -2.58 -11.61
N LEU A 81 -8.10 -3.35 -12.67
CA LEU A 81 -8.39 -4.79 -12.55
C LEU A 81 -7.27 -5.53 -11.83
N ARG A 82 -6.03 -5.11 -12.06
CA ARG A 82 -4.87 -5.69 -11.41
C ARG A 82 -4.82 -5.39 -9.91
N ASP A 83 -5.16 -4.18 -9.51
CA ASP A 83 -5.18 -3.81 -8.09
C ASP A 83 -6.19 -4.65 -7.33
N ILE A 84 -7.32 -4.95 -7.99
CA ILE A 84 -8.35 -5.87 -7.49
C ILE A 84 -7.78 -7.29 -7.34
N ASP A 85 -7.04 -7.80 -8.33
CA ASP A 85 -6.40 -9.12 -8.26
C ASP A 85 -5.34 -9.19 -7.14
N THR A 86 -4.49 -8.17 -7.02
CA THR A 86 -3.50 -8.05 -5.94
C THR A 86 -4.18 -8.01 -4.57
N GLN A 87 -5.23 -7.19 -4.43
CA GLN A 87 -6.01 -7.11 -3.22
C GLN A 87 -6.60 -8.47 -2.84
N ALA A 88 -7.23 -9.17 -3.79
CA ALA A 88 -7.82 -10.49 -3.54
C ALA A 88 -6.75 -11.50 -3.08
N LYS A 89 -5.60 -11.53 -3.75
CA LYS A 89 -4.47 -12.38 -3.40
C LYS A 89 -3.96 -12.08 -1.99
N TYR A 90 -3.64 -10.83 -1.68
CA TYR A 90 -3.08 -10.45 -0.39
C TYR A 90 -4.07 -10.62 0.75
N GLN A 91 -5.33 -10.23 0.55
CA GLN A 91 -6.39 -10.46 1.51
C GLN A 91 -6.53 -11.96 1.81
N SER A 92 -6.46 -12.84 0.81
CA SER A 92 -6.49 -14.29 1.05
C SER A 92 -5.29 -14.80 1.88
N TYR A 93 -4.11 -14.18 1.72
CA TYR A 93 -2.88 -14.60 2.41
C TYR A 93 -2.80 -14.10 3.85
N PHE A 94 -3.21 -12.84 4.08
CA PHE A 94 -3.04 -12.14 5.35
C PHE A 94 -4.28 -12.16 6.24
N SER A 95 -5.50 -12.29 5.69
CA SER A 95 -6.74 -12.34 6.47
C SER A 95 -6.99 -13.68 7.18
N ARG A 96 -5.95 -14.42 7.58
CA ARG A 96 -6.08 -15.72 8.26
C ARG A 96 -6.87 -15.56 9.55
N GLY A 97 -8.17 -15.86 9.52
CA GLY A 97 -9.10 -15.66 10.63
C GLY A 97 -10.21 -14.61 10.39
N GLY A 98 -10.33 -14.05 9.19
CA GLY A 98 -11.36 -13.06 8.87
C GLY A 98 -10.98 -11.61 9.18
N SER A 99 -9.71 -11.33 9.47
CA SER A 99 -9.24 -9.98 9.71
C SER A 99 -9.33 -9.11 8.45
N MET A 100 -9.72 -7.86 8.64
CA MET A 100 -9.81 -6.89 7.55
C MET A 100 -8.43 -6.62 6.93
N PHE A 101 -8.39 -6.39 5.62
CA PHE A 101 -7.18 -6.07 4.87
C PHE A 101 -7.44 -4.96 3.87
N VAL A 102 -6.64 -3.89 3.89
CA VAL A 102 -6.93 -2.66 3.15
C VAL A 102 -5.90 -2.44 2.03
N GLY A 103 -6.38 -2.11 0.83
CA GLY A 103 -5.56 -1.54 -0.24
C GLY A 103 -5.73 -0.02 -0.28
N MET A 104 -4.62 0.73 -0.34
CA MET A 104 -4.62 2.19 -0.41
C MET A 104 -3.92 2.69 -1.67
N ILE A 105 -4.57 3.57 -2.42
CA ILE A 105 -3.99 4.20 -3.61
C ILE A 105 -3.76 5.69 -3.34
N ILE A 106 -2.54 6.15 -3.54
CA ILE A 106 -2.16 7.56 -3.35
C ILE A 106 -1.87 8.20 -4.70
N SER A 107 -2.56 9.29 -5.03
CA SER A 107 -2.31 10.05 -6.26
C SER A 107 -1.68 11.41 -5.97
N PRO A 108 -0.35 11.48 -5.75
CA PRO A 108 0.31 12.70 -5.29
C PRO A 108 0.10 13.86 -6.25
N TYR A 109 0.27 13.65 -7.56
CA TYR A 109 0.24 14.69 -8.60
C TYR A 109 -1.01 14.64 -9.48
N ASN A 110 -2.14 14.17 -8.92
CA ASN A 110 -3.40 14.22 -9.66
C ASN A 110 -3.84 15.68 -9.85
N ARG A 111 -3.94 16.13 -11.11
CA ARG A 111 -4.34 17.50 -11.47
C ARG A 111 -5.75 17.88 -11.06
N ASN A 112 -6.61 16.90 -10.79
CA ASN A 112 -7.95 17.13 -10.25
C ASN A 112 -7.90 17.59 -8.78
N ASN A 113 -6.76 17.41 -8.10
CA ASN A 113 -6.53 17.91 -6.76
C ASN A 113 -5.89 19.32 -6.80
N PRO A 114 -6.59 20.38 -6.37
CA PRO A 114 -6.10 21.77 -6.48
C PRO A 114 -5.04 22.13 -5.43
N LEU A 115 -4.64 21.19 -4.56
CA LEU A 115 -3.71 21.46 -3.47
C LEU A 115 -2.29 21.72 -4.01
N PRO A 116 -1.51 22.64 -3.40
CA PRO A 116 -0.20 23.03 -3.91
C PRO A 116 0.80 21.87 -4.03
N TYR A 117 0.73 20.89 -3.11
CA TYR A 117 1.59 19.72 -3.12
C TYR A 117 1.20 18.67 -4.16
N SER A 118 0.07 18.86 -4.85
CA SER A 118 -0.35 18.00 -5.98
C SER A 118 0.07 18.54 -7.35
N GLN A 119 0.90 19.58 -7.37
CA GLN A 119 1.52 20.12 -8.58
C GLN A 119 2.92 19.53 -8.77
N LEU A 120 3.32 19.31 -10.04
CA LEU A 120 4.70 18.94 -10.42
C LEU A 120 5.64 20.15 -10.42
#